data_AF-A0AAW1DD67-F1
#
_entry.id   AF-A0AAW1DD67-F1
#
_cell.length_a   1.000
_cell.length_b   1.000
_cell.length_c   1.000
_cell.angle_alpha   90.00
_cell.angle_beta   90.00
_cell.angle_gamma   90.00
#
_symmetry.space_group_name_H-M   'P 1'
#
loop_
_entity.id
_entity.type
_entity.pdbx_description
1 polymer ?
#
loop_
_entity_poly.entity_id
_entity_poly.type
_entity_poly.pdbx_seq_one_letter_code
_entity_poly.pdbx_strand_id
1 'polypeptide(L)'
;MTAATLPQLQVIEKLRQIPMVEIACNTSAGVYRRVKDCNGLVHWTLNGAEGAFQIALGAVTPVAVKLQQPINLVDGTLCKGIDVLQEKVPIVKEQPLQIYESAKNYVSNTACAGRVQSLTNKSWEKANEVLCTSYGNMALSGLDTTSSFADRYIDYYLPASEDEENIHPHPSSECADKVLHTVHTVGTIGAKVSRRVYRTLSGSRKRSKSAEPTNKAQETQTTNTESDSESIPQYIPEKTTTPEKSELIQRRHSKQEDDTN
;
A
#
# COMPACT_ATOMS: atom_id res chain seq x y z
N MET A 1 32.15 -27.92 24.03
CA MET A 1 31.37 -28.07 22.78
C MET A 1 31.64 -26.84 21.92
N THR A 2 32.51 -26.98 20.93
CA THR A 2 33.01 -25.87 20.10
C THR A 2 31.94 -25.44 19.11
N ALA A 3 31.35 -24.26 19.30
CA ALA A 3 30.49 -23.63 18.30
C ALA A 3 31.36 -23.35 17.06
N ALA A 4 31.20 -24.16 16.02
CA ALA A 4 31.90 -23.97 14.77
C ALA A 4 31.34 -22.70 14.10
N THR A 5 32.12 -21.64 14.14
CA THR A 5 31.78 -20.36 13.50
C THR A 5 31.89 -20.52 11.99
N LEU A 6 30.85 -20.10 11.26
CA LEU A 6 30.83 -20.08 9.80
C LEU A 6 32.07 -19.33 9.25
N PRO A 7 32.62 -19.71 8.07
CA PRO A 7 33.60 -18.90 7.35
C PRO A 7 33.22 -17.41 7.35
N GLN A 8 34.04 -16.55 7.94
CA GLN A 8 33.87 -15.10 7.78
C GLN A 8 34.38 -14.71 6.39
N LEU A 9 33.45 -14.37 5.49
CA LEU A 9 33.77 -13.80 4.18
C LEU A 9 34.16 -12.33 4.37
N GLN A 10 35.41 -12.00 4.05
CA GLN A 10 35.93 -10.64 4.17
C GLN A 10 35.24 -9.69 3.17
N VAL A 11 34.72 -10.24 2.06
CA VAL A 11 33.89 -9.49 1.11
C VAL A 11 32.68 -8.87 1.79
N ILE A 12 31.99 -9.64 2.64
CA ILE A 12 30.75 -9.16 3.26
C ILE A 12 31.07 -8.02 4.21
N GLU A 13 32.19 -8.10 4.92
CA GLU A 13 32.67 -7.03 5.78
C GLU A 13 33.03 -5.77 4.97
N LYS A 14 33.75 -5.93 3.86
CA LYS A 14 34.11 -4.84 2.94
C LYS A 14 32.90 -4.21 2.27
N LEU A 15 31.90 -5.01 1.92
CA LEU A 15 30.65 -4.56 1.33
C LEU A 15 29.81 -3.80 2.37
N ARG A 16 29.81 -4.25 3.63
CA ARG A 16 29.16 -3.54 4.75
C ARG A 16 29.83 -2.20 5.08
N GLN A 17 31.13 -2.06 4.84
CA GLN A 17 31.85 -0.78 4.98
C GLN A 17 31.39 0.27 3.95
N ILE A 18 30.65 -0.12 2.90
CA ILE A 18 30.05 0.82 1.96
C ILE A 18 28.76 1.39 2.57
N PRO A 19 28.68 2.71 2.83
CA PRO A 19 27.56 3.32 3.56
C PRO A 19 26.21 3.12 2.85
N MET A 20 26.19 3.06 1.50
CA MET A 20 24.97 2.75 0.75
C MET A 20 24.44 1.35 1.07
N VAL A 21 25.32 0.35 1.13
CA VAL A 21 24.90 -1.03 1.39
C VAL A 21 24.42 -1.18 2.83
N GLU A 22 25.09 -0.54 3.78
CA GLU A 22 24.66 -0.52 5.17
C GLU A 22 23.26 0.09 5.31
N ILE A 23 23.00 1.25 4.70
CA ILE A 23 21.68 1.88 4.72
C ILE A 23 20.63 1.00 4.04
N ALA A 24 20.94 0.40 2.90
CA ALA A 24 20.03 -0.49 2.19
C ALA A 24 19.69 -1.75 3.03
N CYS A 25 20.70 -2.34 3.67
CA CYS A 25 20.54 -3.52 4.54
C CYS A 25 19.74 -3.19 5.80
N ASN A 26 20.03 -2.07 6.46
CA ASN A 26 19.28 -1.63 7.64
C ASN A 26 17.83 -1.26 7.29
N THR A 27 17.61 -0.63 6.13
CA THR A 27 16.26 -0.29 5.65
C THR A 27 15.46 -1.54 5.31
N SER A 28 16.05 -2.49 4.57
CA SER A 28 15.37 -3.74 4.23
C SER A 28 15.08 -4.58 5.47
N ALA A 29 16.02 -4.65 6.43
CA ALA A 29 15.80 -5.29 7.72
C ALA A 29 14.67 -4.61 8.52
N GLY A 30 14.61 -3.28 8.50
CA GLY A 30 13.54 -2.51 9.13
C GLY A 30 12.17 -2.75 8.50
N VAL A 31 12.08 -2.78 7.16
CA VAL A 31 10.85 -3.10 6.42
C VAL A 31 10.43 -4.53 6.66
N TYR A 32 11.37 -5.48 6.60
CA TYR A 32 11.13 -6.89 6.90
C TYR A 32 10.56 -7.06 8.31
N ARG A 33 11.14 -6.40 9.31
CA ARG A 33 10.64 -6.43 10.69
C ARG A 33 9.22 -5.88 10.79
N ARG A 34 8.94 -4.75 10.12
CA ARG A 34 7.57 -4.20 10.07
C ARG A 34 6.58 -5.20 9.48
N VAL A 35 6.93 -5.85 8.36
CA VAL A 35 6.07 -6.88 7.72
C VAL A 35 5.87 -8.08 8.63
N LYS A 36 6.93 -8.52 9.32
CA LYS A 36 6.87 -9.61 10.31
C LYS A 36 5.91 -9.26 11.45
N ASP A 37 5.91 -8.01 11.90
CA ASP A 37 5.08 -7.54 13.02
C ASP A 37 3.65 -7.13 12.63
N CYS A 38 3.29 -7.15 11.33
CA CYS A 38 1.96 -6.74 10.86
C CYS A 38 0.82 -7.68 11.31
N ASN A 39 1.06 -8.99 11.43
CA ASN A 39 0.05 -9.98 11.79
C ASN A 39 0.69 -11.18 12.50
N GLY A 40 0.04 -11.71 13.54
CA GLY A 40 0.51 -12.87 14.31
C GLY A 40 0.78 -14.13 13.47
N LEU A 41 0.03 -14.35 12.38
CA LEU A 41 0.28 -15.47 11.46
C LEU A 41 1.59 -15.30 10.70
N VAL A 42 1.83 -14.11 10.15
CA VAL A 42 3.06 -13.77 9.40
C VAL A 42 4.27 -13.81 10.32
N HIS A 43 4.13 -13.30 11.55
CA HIS A 43 5.17 -13.41 12.56
C HIS A 43 5.54 -14.87 12.82
N TRP A 44 4.55 -15.74 13.03
CA TRP A 44 4.80 -17.17 13.31
C TRP A 44 5.48 -17.90 12.13
N THR A 45 5.00 -17.71 10.90
CA THR A 45 5.57 -18.39 9.72
C THR A 45 6.98 -17.93 9.42
N LEU A 46 7.24 -16.62 9.43
CA LEU A 46 8.57 -16.07 9.19
C LEU A 46 9.53 -16.44 10.33
N ASN A 47 9.08 -16.43 11.59
CA ASN A 47 9.91 -16.84 12.71
C ASN A 47 10.25 -18.34 12.66
N GLY A 48 9.31 -19.17 12.22
CA GLY A 48 9.56 -20.60 11.96
C GLY A 48 10.58 -20.81 10.83
N ALA A 49 10.46 -20.05 9.74
CA ALA A 49 11.39 -20.10 8.62
C ALA A 49 12.80 -19.61 9.01
N GLU A 50 12.91 -18.52 9.76
CA GLU A 50 14.18 -18.04 10.33
C GLU A 50 14.80 -19.11 11.24
N GLY A 51 14.00 -19.74 12.11
CA GLY A 51 14.46 -20.83 12.97
C GLY A 51 14.98 -22.03 12.18
N ALA A 52 14.24 -22.45 11.13
CA ALA A 52 14.66 -23.51 10.23
C ALA A 52 15.96 -23.17 9.50
N PHE A 53 16.12 -21.91 9.06
CA PHE A 53 17.35 -21.43 8.45
C PHE A 53 18.54 -21.48 9.41
N GLN A 54 18.37 -21.09 10.67
CA GLN A 54 19.44 -21.18 11.69
C GLN A 54 19.86 -22.64 11.96
N ILE A 55 18.90 -23.57 12.00
CA ILE A 55 19.17 -25.00 12.15
C ILE A 55 19.92 -25.54 10.93
N ALA A 56 19.45 -25.20 9.72
CA ALA A 56 20.12 -25.57 8.47
C ALA A 56 21.55 -25.01 8.40
N LEU A 57 21.75 -23.77 8.85
CA LEU A 57 23.07 -23.14 8.91
C LEU A 57 24.00 -23.91 9.85
N GLY A 58 23.51 -24.33 11.02
CA GLY A 58 24.25 -25.21 11.93
C GLY A 58 24.59 -26.56 11.30
N ALA A 59 23.67 -27.17 10.55
CA ALA A 59 23.88 -28.45 9.87
C ALA A 59 24.86 -28.37 8.69
N VAL A 60 24.91 -27.23 7.99
CA VAL A 60 25.81 -27.00 6.84
C VAL A 60 27.19 -26.50 7.27
N THR A 61 27.33 -26.03 8.51
CA THR A 61 28.61 -25.60 9.09
C THR A 61 29.78 -26.56 8.84
N PRO A 62 29.69 -27.90 9.10
CA PRO A 62 30.80 -28.82 8.82
C PRO A 62 31.15 -28.94 7.34
N VAL A 63 30.18 -28.74 6.44
CA VAL A 63 30.40 -28.74 4.98
C VAL A 63 31.07 -27.44 4.54
N ALA A 64 30.67 -26.30 5.12
CA ALA A 64 31.29 -25.01 4.86
C ALA A 64 32.79 -25.00 5.24
N VAL A 65 33.17 -25.65 6.34
CA VAL A 65 34.58 -25.80 6.75
C VAL A 65 35.39 -26.61 5.73
N LYS A 66 34.79 -27.62 5.09
CA LYS A 66 35.48 -28.40 4.04
C LYS A 66 35.68 -27.61 2.76
N LEU A 67 34.81 -26.63 2.49
CA LEU A 67 34.86 -25.74 1.34
C LEU A 67 35.53 -24.39 1.64
N GLN A 68 36.19 -24.25 2.80
CA GLN A 68 36.84 -23.01 3.21
C GLN A 68 37.86 -22.51 2.17
N GLN A 69 38.64 -23.42 1.57
CA GLN A 69 39.66 -23.08 0.57
C GLN A 69 39.08 -22.44 -0.70
N PRO A 70 38.11 -23.06 -1.40
CA PRO A 70 37.48 -22.41 -2.55
C PRO A 70 36.69 -21.15 -2.17
N ILE A 71 36.05 -21.12 -0.99
CA ILE A 71 35.35 -19.93 -0.50
C ILE A 71 36.31 -18.75 -0.34
N ASN A 72 37.48 -18.97 0.29
CA ASN A 72 38.50 -17.93 0.47
C ASN A 72 39.11 -17.44 -0.85
N LEU A 73 39.26 -18.33 -1.84
CA LEU A 73 39.76 -17.95 -3.15
C LEU A 73 38.78 -17.02 -3.88
N VAL A 74 37.49 -17.37 -3.86
CA VAL A 74 36.43 -16.53 -4.43
C VAL A 74 36.29 -15.23 -3.65
N ASP A 75 36.30 -15.29 -2.33
CA ASP A 75 36.29 -14.12 -1.43
C ASP A 75 37.45 -13.16 -1.77
N GLY A 76 38.66 -13.69 -1.97
CA GLY A 76 39.80 -12.90 -2.41
C GLY A 76 39.65 -12.25 -3.78
N THR A 77 39.05 -12.95 -4.76
CA THR A 77 38.76 -12.34 -6.08
C THR A 77 37.69 -11.25 -6.01
N LEU A 78 36.70 -11.43 -5.16
CA LEU A 78 35.59 -10.51 -5.01
C LEU A 78 36.00 -9.28 -4.18
N CYS A 79 36.87 -9.43 -3.18
CA CYS A 79 37.53 -8.31 -2.50
C CYS A 79 38.28 -7.42 -3.49
N LYS A 80 39.09 -8.02 -4.38
CA LYS A 80 39.79 -7.26 -5.44
C LYS A 80 38.80 -6.57 -6.39
N GLY A 81 37.69 -7.22 -6.72
CA GLY A 81 36.63 -6.64 -7.54
C GLY A 81 35.98 -5.42 -6.87
N ILE A 82 35.71 -5.50 -5.57
CA ILE A 82 35.20 -4.37 -4.78
C ILE A 82 36.23 -3.25 -4.71
N ASP A 83 37.52 -3.53 -4.53
CA ASP A 83 38.57 -2.52 -4.51
C ASP A 83 38.65 -1.75 -5.85
N VAL A 84 38.58 -2.46 -6.98
CA VAL A 84 38.52 -1.84 -8.32
C VAL A 84 37.25 -1.01 -8.50
N LEU A 85 36.10 -1.48 -8.02
CA LEU A 85 34.85 -0.73 -8.09
C LEU A 85 34.91 0.56 -7.27
N GLN A 86 35.52 0.51 -6.08
CA GLN A 86 35.72 1.68 -5.23
C GLN A 86 36.68 2.71 -5.85
N GLU A 87 37.66 2.26 -6.64
CA GLU A 87 38.57 3.15 -7.37
C GLU A 87 37.86 3.84 -8.54
N LYS A 88 37.03 3.11 -9.29
CA LYS A 88 36.36 3.64 -10.50
C LYS A 88 35.09 4.44 -10.22
N VAL A 89 34.46 4.23 -9.07
CA VAL A 89 33.21 4.94 -8.71
C VAL A 89 33.34 5.56 -7.30
N PRO A 90 34.05 6.70 -7.15
CA PRO A 90 34.26 7.34 -5.84
C PRO A 90 32.97 7.83 -5.18
N ILE A 91 31.89 8.03 -5.96
CA ILE A 91 30.54 8.39 -5.48
C ILE A 91 29.96 7.32 -4.54
N VAL A 92 30.45 6.07 -4.61
CA VAL A 92 30.04 4.97 -3.71
C VAL A 92 30.56 5.15 -2.28
N LYS A 93 31.61 5.98 -2.07
CA LYS A 93 32.15 6.29 -0.73
C LYS A 93 31.40 7.42 -0.02
N GLU A 94 30.64 8.23 -0.75
CA GLU A 94 29.91 9.35 -0.18
C GLU A 94 28.61 8.88 0.51
N GLN A 95 28.27 9.53 1.63
CA GLN A 95 27.04 9.23 2.34
C GLN A 95 25.83 9.63 1.47
N PRO A 96 24.87 8.74 1.20
CA PRO A 96 23.71 9.02 0.35
C PRO A 96 22.88 10.23 0.80
N LEU A 97 22.92 10.55 2.09
CA LEU A 97 22.28 11.72 2.69
C LEU A 97 22.83 13.04 2.14
N GLN A 98 24.14 13.15 1.95
CA GLN A 98 24.77 14.37 1.43
C GLN A 98 24.54 14.56 -0.07
N ILE A 99 24.39 13.46 -0.83
CA ILE A 99 24.02 13.51 -2.25
C ILE A 99 22.54 13.91 -2.39
N TYR A 100 21.66 13.38 -1.54
CA TYR A 100 20.24 13.77 -1.52
C TYR A 100 20.08 15.24 -1.16
N GLU A 101 20.76 15.72 -0.12
CA GLU A 101 20.72 17.14 0.27
C GLU A 101 21.37 18.04 -0.78
N SER A 102 22.48 17.62 -1.39
CA SER A 102 23.12 18.36 -2.49
C SER A 102 22.25 18.40 -3.74
N ALA A 103 21.57 17.30 -4.09
CA ALA A 103 20.63 17.24 -5.20
C ALA A 103 19.38 18.09 -4.92
N LYS A 104 18.84 18.02 -3.70
CA LYS A 104 17.73 18.87 -3.24
C LYS A 104 18.12 20.34 -3.27
N ASN A 105 19.32 20.68 -2.81
CA ASN A 105 19.85 22.05 -2.84
C ASN A 105 20.16 22.51 -4.26
N TYR A 106 20.59 21.63 -5.16
CA TYR A 106 20.83 21.95 -6.57
C TYR A 106 19.53 22.25 -7.32
N VAL A 107 18.47 21.49 -7.04
CA VAL A 107 17.13 21.73 -7.58
C VAL A 107 16.47 22.95 -6.93
N SER A 108 16.72 23.18 -5.63
CA SER A 108 16.23 24.35 -4.89
C SER A 108 17.01 25.64 -5.20
N ASN A 109 18.23 25.55 -5.74
CA ASN A 109 19.02 26.71 -6.13
C ASN A 109 18.42 27.31 -7.41
N THR A 110 17.97 28.56 -7.28
CA THR A 110 17.22 29.35 -8.27
C THR A 110 17.94 29.54 -9.62
N ALA A 111 19.25 29.30 -9.68
CA ALA A 111 20.02 29.32 -10.94
C ALA A 111 19.63 28.18 -11.90
N CYS A 112 19.26 27.01 -11.38
CA CYS A 112 18.69 25.92 -12.17
C CYS A 112 17.19 26.09 -12.38
N ALA A 113 16.49 26.81 -11.50
CA ALA A 113 15.09 27.17 -11.71
C ALA A 113 14.94 27.98 -13.01
N GLY A 114 15.76 29.00 -13.28
CA GLY A 114 15.67 29.77 -14.53
C GLY A 114 15.86 28.93 -15.81
N ARG A 115 16.78 27.94 -15.77
CA ARG A 115 17.01 27.02 -16.89
C ARG A 115 15.89 25.99 -17.05
N VAL A 116 15.31 25.52 -15.95
CA VAL A 116 14.13 24.64 -15.97
C VAL A 116 12.90 25.41 -16.47
N GLN A 117 12.65 26.63 -15.98
CA GLN A 117 11.53 27.48 -16.39
C GLN A 117 11.59 27.83 -17.90
N SER A 118 12.80 28.10 -18.42
CA SER A 118 12.96 28.36 -19.86
C SER A 118 12.81 27.10 -20.72
N LEU A 119 13.16 25.91 -20.21
CA LEU A 119 12.90 24.65 -20.88
C LEU A 119 11.42 24.26 -20.83
N THR A 120 10.74 24.48 -19.70
CA THR A 120 9.30 24.21 -19.56
C THR A 120 8.49 25.11 -20.47
N ASN A 121 8.82 26.41 -20.57
CA ASN A 121 8.12 27.32 -21.49
C ASN A 121 8.30 26.89 -22.94
N LYS A 122 9.53 26.55 -23.37
CA LYS A 122 9.77 26.02 -24.72
C LYS A 122 9.05 24.71 -24.99
N SER A 123 8.98 23.83 -23.98
CA SER A 123 8.22 22.58 -24.07
C SER A 123 6.72 22.83 -24.17
N TRP A 124 6.20 23.83 -23.45
CA TRP A 124 4.79 24.22 -23.44
C TRP A 124 4.37 24.79 -24.81
N GLU A 125 5.18 25.71 -25.34
CA GLU A 125 4.99 26.28 -26.69
C GLU A 125 5.01 25.17 -27.75
N LYS A 126 5.98 24.24 -27.67
CA LYS A 126 6.08 23.16 -28.65
C LYS A 126 4.93 22.17 -28.53
N ALA A 127 4.46 21.88 -27.32
CA ALA A 127 3.28 21.04 -27.11
C ALA A 127 2.01 21.71 -27.67
N ASN A 128 1.84 23.01 -27.45
CA ASN A 128 0.71 23.76 -28.01
C ASN A 128 0.75 23.77 -29.54
N GLU A 129 1.94 23.92 -30.15
CA GLU A 129 2.14 23.82 -31.60
C GLU A 129 1.72 22.44 -32.15
N VAL A 130 2.13 21.36 -31.50
CA VAL A 130 1.77 19.99 -31.91
C VAL A 130 0.27 19.75 -31.75
N LEU A 131 -0.36 20.23 -30.68
CA LEU A 131 -1.81 20.14 -30.48
C LEU A 131 -2.61 20.98 -31.49
N CYS A 132 -2.03 22.08 -32.00
CA CYS A 132 -2.60 22.88 -33.09
C CYS A 132 -2.48 22.22 -34.47
N THR A 133 -1.71 21.14 -34.63
CA THR A 133 -1.61 20.40 -35.89
C THR A 133 -2.95 19.70 -36.21
N SER A 134 -3.21 19.37 -37.48
CA SER A 134 -4.44 18.68 -37.90
C SER A 134 -4.73 17.40 -37.09
N TYR A 135 -3.72 16.57 -36.84
CA TYR A 135 -3.85 15.37 -36.00
C TYR A 135 -4.01 15.70 -34.50
N GLY A 136 -3.36 16.76 -34.02
CA GLY A 136 -3.49 17.24 -32.64
C GLY A 136 -4.90 17.72 -32.31
N ASN A 137 -5.50 18.51 -33.21
CA ASN A 137 -6.88 18.99 -33.07
C ASN A 137 -7.91 17.85 -33.14
N MET A 138 -7.65 16.83 -33.96
CA MET A 138 -8.50 15.63 -34.02
C MET A 138 -8.46 14.88 -32.69
N ALA A 139 -7.26 14.66 -32.12
CA ALA A 139 -7.11 14.02 -30.82
C ALA A 139 -7.76 14.83 -29.69
N LEU A 140 -7.64 16.16 -29.75
CA LEU A 140 -8.23 17.05 -28.76
C LEU A 140 -9.76 17.08 -28.82
N SER A 141 -10.33 17.08 -30.02
CA SER A 141 -11.78 16.93 -30.23
C SER A 141 -12.28 15.56 -29.74
N GLY A 142 -11.49 14.50 -29.96
CA GLY A 142 -11.75 13.18 -29.41
C GLY A 142 -11.73 13.15 -27.88
N LEU A 143 -10.80 13.89 -27.27
CA LEU A 143 -10.77 14.07 -25.81
C LEU A 143 -12.02 14.78 -25.31
N ASP A 144 -12.45 15.87 -25.95
CA ASP A 144 -13.65 16.63 -25.54
C ASP A 144 -14.93 15.81 -25.63
N THR A 145 -15.11 15.09 -26.72
CA THR A 145 -16.28 14.22 -26.92
C THR A 145 -16.31 13.08 -25.91
N THR A 146 -15.18 12.42 -25.69
CA THR A 146 -15.06 11.35 -24.69
C THR A 146 -15.23 11.90 -23.27
N SER A 147 -14.70 13.08 -23.00
CA SER A 147 -14.82 13.81 -21.74
C SER A 147 -16.29 14.13 -21.42
N SER A 148 -17.03 14.68 -22.38
CA SER A 148 -18.47 14.94 -22.25
C SER A 148 -19.27 13.66 -22.01
N PHE A 149 -18.93 12.57 -22.71
CA PHE A 149 -19.56 11.28 -22.50
C PHE A 149 -19.25 10.73 -21.10
N ALA A 150 -17.98 10.76 -20.69
CA ALA A 150 -17.56 10.33 -19.36
C ALA A 150 -18.29 11.13 -18.27
N ASP A 151 -18.44 12.43 -18.45
CA ASP A 151 -19.16 13.29 -17.53
C ASP A 151 -20.62 12.83 -17.32
N ARG A 152 -21.30 12.47 -18.41
CA ARG A 152 -22.66 11.90 -18.37
C ARG A 152 -22.72 10.55 -17.64
N TYR A 153 -21.71 9.71 -17.80
CA TYR A 153 -21.61 8.43 -17.10
C TYR A 153 -21.34 8.62 -15.61
N ILE A 154 -20.51 9.60 -15.27
CA ILE A 154 -20.24 9.97 -13.89
C ILE A 154 -21.52 10.50 -13.25
N ASP A 155 -22.30 11.33 -13.94
CA ASP A 155 -23.61 11.79 -13.46
C ASP A 155 -24.60 10.63 -13.26
N TYR A 156 -24.55 9.60 -14.10
CA TYR A 156 -25.43 8.42 -13.98
C TYR A 156 -25.07 7.52 -12.80
N TYR A 157 -23.79 7.15 -12.65
CA TYR A 157 -23.35 6.23 -11.59
C TYR A 157 -23.07 6.92 -10.25
N LEU A 158 -22.81 8.23 -10.28
CA LEU A 158 -22.47 9.06 -9.13
C LEU A 158 -23.26 10.38 -9.19
N PRO A 159 -24.57 10.35 -8.85
CA PRO A 159 -25.44 11.50 -8.99
C PRO A 159 -24.97 12.69 -8.14
N ALA A 160 -25.14 13.89 -8.70
CA ALA A 160 -24.87 15.15 -8.02
C ALA A 160 -25.87 15.35 -6.86
N SER A 161 -25.43 16.01 -5.79
CA SER A 161 -26.35 16.56 -4.79
C SER A 161 -26.89 17.91 -5.26
N GLU A 162 -28.03 18.36 -4.72
CA GLU A 162 -28.68 19.62 -5.09
C GLU A 162 -27.78 20.88 -4.94
N ASP A 163 -26.69 20.78 -4.17
CA ASP A 163 -25.73 21.87 -3.93
C ASP A 163 -24.51 21.90 -4.88
N GLU A 164 -24.47 21.09 -5.95
CA GLU A 164 -23.29 21.04 -6.85
C GLU A 164 -23.49 21.78 -8.17
N GLU A 165 -22.66 22.80 -8.41
CA GLU A 165 -22.53 23.45 -9.72
C GLU A 165 -21.82 22.49 -10.69
N ASN A 166 -22.50 22.12 -11.78
CA ASN A 166 -21.93 21.22 -12.79
C ASN A 166 -20.94 21.97 -13.67
N ILE A 167 -19.67 21.91 -13.30
CA ILE A 167 -18.58 22.40 -14.15
C ILE A 167 -18.34 21.36 -15.24
N HIS A 168 -18.85 21.63 -16.44
CA HIS A 168 -18.61 20.80 -17.61
C HIS A 168 -17.30 21.21 -18.30
N PRO A 169 -16.53 20.26 -18.85
CA PRO A 169 -15.43 20.55 -19.73
C PRO A 169 -15.90 21.36 -20.94
N HIS A 170 -15.27 22.51 -21.21
CA HIS A 170 -15.58 23.37 -22.35
C HIS A 170 -14.90 22.82 -23.62
N PRO A 171 -15.44 23.05 -24.83
CA PRO A 171 -14.85 22.53 -26.07
C PRO A 171 -13.53 23.22 -26.41
N SER A 172 -12.56 22.47 -26.93
CA SER A 172 -11.21 22.95 -27.30
C SER A 172 -11.14 23.88 -28.51
N SER A 173 -12.22 23.97 -29.30
CA SER A 173 -12.23 24.71 -30.57
C SER A 173 -12.03 26.22 -30.39
N GLU A 174 -12.29 26.75 -29.20
CA GLU A 174 -12.23 28.18 -28.90
C GLU A 174 -11.05 28.56 -27.98
N CYS A 175 -10.28 27.57 -27.52
CA CYS A 175 -9.23 27.79 -26.53
C CYS A 175 -7.90 28.18 -27.19
N ALA A 176 -7.32 29.30 -26.76
CA ALA A 176 -6.02 29.79 -27.25
C ALA A 176 -4.84 28.90 -26.80
N ASP A 177 -4.97 28.25 -25.64
CA ASP A 177 -3.98 27.30 -25.11
C ASP A 177 -4.60 25.90 -24.96
N LYS A 178 -4.26 25.03 -25.91
CA LYS A 178 -4.80 23.66 -26.00
C LYS A 178 -4.21 22.74 -24.93
N VAL A 179 -3.00 23.03 -24.44
CA VAL A 179 -2.37 22.26 -23.36
C VAL A 179 -3.08 22.54 -22.05
N LEU A 180 -3.33 23.82 -21.73
CA LEU A 180 -4.11 24.21 -20.55
C LEU A 180 -5.51 23.60 -20.59
N HIS A 181 -6.17 23.64 -21.74
CA HIS A 181 -7.48 23.03 -21.93
C HIS A 181 -7.47 21.52 -21.65
N THR A 182 -6.49 20.77 -22.19
CA THR A 182 -6.34 19.33 -21.94
C THR A 182 -6.21 19.03 -20.45
N VAL A 183 -5.33 19.77 -19.77
CA VAL A 183 -5.08 19.61 -18.33
C VAL A 183 -6.33 19.95 -17.52
N HIS A 184 -7.01 21.04 -17.87
CA HIS A 184 -8.23 21.48 -17.21
C HIS A 184 -9.37 20.46 -17.36
N THR A 185 -9.56 19.91 -18.56
CA THR A 185 -10.59 18.92 -18.86
C THR A 185 -10.42 17.66 -18.01
N VAL A 186 -9.21 17.09 -17.97
CA VAL A 186 -8.92 15.90 -17.17
C VAL A 186 -9.01 16.22 -15.67
N GLY A 187 -8.52 17.39 -15.26
CA GLY A 187 -8.58 17.84 -13.86
C GLY A 187 -10.01 18.01 -13.34
N THR A 188 -10.89 18.59 -14.15
CA THR A 188 -12.31 18.82 -13.80
C THR A 188 -13.05 17.50 -13.62
N ILE A 189 -12.89 16.57 -14.56
CA ILE A 189 -13.49 15.23 -14.46
C ILE A 189 -12.94 14.48 -13.25
N GLY A 190 -11.63 14.47 -13.07
CA GLY A 190 -10.98 13.79 -11.94
C GLY A 190 -11.45 14.33 -10.59
N ALA A 191 -11.59 15.65 -10.47
CA ALA A 191 -12.11 16.29 -9.27
C ALA A 191 -13.58 15.91 -9.01
N LYS A 192 -14.43 15.92 -10.05
CA LYS A 192 -15.84 15.52 -9.97
C LYS A 192 -15.98 14.06 -9.52
N VAL A 193 -15.24 13.14 -10.13
CA VAL A 193 -15.22 11.72 -9.72
C VAL A 193 -14.75 11.56 -8.29
N SER A 194 -13.58 12.12 -7.95
CA SER A 194 -12.98 12.03 -6.62
C SER A 194 -13.95 12.47 -5.53
N ARG A 195 -14.54 13.67 -5.68
CA ARG A 195 -15.48 14.25 -4.73
C ARG A 195 -16.71 13.36 -4.55
N ARG A 196 -17.28 12.87 -5.64
CA ARG A 196 -18.51 12.08 -5.62
C ARG A 196 -18.28 10.68 -5.08
N VAL A 197 -17.19 10.02 -5.45
CA VAL A 197 -16.78 8.72 -4.88
C VAL A 197 -16.57 8.85 -3.37
N TYR A 198 -15.80 9.86 -2.94
CA TYR A 198 -15.54 10.10 -1.52
C TYR A 198 -16.84 10.34 -0.75
N ARG A 199 -17.79 11.06 -1.34
CA ARG A 199 -19.11 11.30 -0.75
C ARG A 199 -19.96 10.04 -0.66
N THR A 200 -20.06 9.24 -1.72
CA THR A 200 -20.82 7.98 -1.72
C THR A 200 -20.31 7.03 -0.64
N LEU A 201 -18.99 6.91 -0.49
CA LEU A 201 -18.38 6.04 0.52
C LEU A 201 -18.53 6.60 1.95
N SER A 202 -18.34 7.91 2.14
CA SER A 202 -18.49 8.52 3.47
C SER A 202 -19.95 8.59 3.93
N GLY A 203 -20.92 8.76 3.02
CA GLY A 203 -22.35 8.71 3.31
C GLY A 203 -22.85 7.31 3.67
N SER A 204 -22.37 6.28 2.95
CA SER A 204 -22.72 4.88 3.24
C SER A 204 -22.24 4.43 4.63
N ARG A 205 -21.07 4.91 5.07
CA ARG A 205 -20.54 4.63 6.41
C ARG A 205 -21.29 5.35 7.53
N LYS A 206 -21.91 6.50 7.24
CA LYS A 206 -22.79 7.21 8.20
C LYS A 206 -24.15 6.53 8.31
N ARG A 207 -24.72 6.03 7.20
CA ARG A 207 -25.99 5.27 7.22
C ARG A 207 -25.85 3.92 7.94
N SER A 208 -24.73 3.21 7.81
CA SER A 208 -24.51 1.95 8.55
C SER A 208 -24.28 2.13 10.06
N LYS A 209 -23.92 3.33 10.52
CA LYS A 209 -23.87 3.66 11.96
C LYS A 209 -25.21 4.19 12.51
N SER A 210 -26.13 4.62 11.65
CA SER A 210 -27.44 5.16 12.04
C SER A 210 -28.59 4.15 11.94
N ALA A 211 -28.34 2.96 11.39
CA ALA A 211 -29.33 1.89 11.21
C ALA A 211 -29.24 0.82 12.31
N GLU A 212 -29.04 1.22 13.56
CA GLU A 212 -29.29 0.38 14.74
C GLU A 212 -30.73 0.67 15.23
N PRO A 213 -31.67 -0.28 15.14
CA PRO A 213 -33.09 0.01 15.33
C PRO A 213 -33.42 0.16 16.83
N THR A 214 -33.94 1.33 17.20
CA THR A 214 -34.63 1.54 18.47
C THR A 214 -35.97 0.80 18.42
N ASN A 215 -35.99 -0.40 19.00
CA ASN A 215 -37.19 -1.16 19.29
C ASN A 215 -37.72 -0.69 20.67
N LYS A 216 -38.96 -0.18 20.74
CA LYS A 216 -39.93 -0.34 21.86
C LYS A 216 -41.11 0.64 21.78
N ALA A 217 -42.32 0.08 21.65
CA ALA A 217 -43.57 0.43 22.37
C ALA A 217 -44.68 -0.53 21.85
N GLN A 218 -44.81 -1.73 22.42
CA GLN A 218 -45.75 -2.16 23.47
C GLN A 218 -47.26 -2.14 23.12
N GLU A 219 -47.77 -3.36 22.90
CA GLU A 219 -49.08 -3.97 23.23
C GLU A 219 -50.25 -3.12 23.76
N THR A 220 -51.47 -3.41 23.28
CA THR A 220 -52.65 -3.70 24.12
C THR A 220 -53.68 -4.61 23.39
N GLN A 221 -53.88 -5.83 23.93
CA GLN A 221 -55.10 -6.68 24.16
C GLN A 221 -56.38 -6.45 23.31
N THR A 222 -57.30 -7.40 23.01
CA THR A 222 -57.62 -8.82 23.33
C THR A 222 -58.86 -9.21 22.50
N THR A 223 -59.09 -10.50 22.23
CA THR A 223 -60.37 -11.28 22.34
C THR A 223 -60.21 -12.63 21.58
N ASN A 224 -60.19 -13.77 22.30
CA ASN A 224 -61.31 -14.76 22.45
C ASN A 224 -61.59 -15.54 21.14
N THR A 225 -61.75 -16.87 20.99
CA THR A 225 -61.99 -18.04 21.87
C THR A 225 -62.03 -19.31 20.95
N GLU A 226 -61.84 -20.51 21.53
CA GLU A 226 -62.31 -21.84 21.04
C GLU A 226 -61.50 -22.63 19.97
N SER A 227 -60.73 -23.61 20.47
CA SER A 227 -60.91 -25.08 20.28
C SER A 227 -60.45 -25.86 19.03
N ASP A 228 -59.82 -27.00 19.36
CA ASP A 228 -59.69 -28.30 18.65
C ASP A 228 -58.65 -28.42 17.53
N SER A 229 -57.84 -29.48 17.38
CA SER A 229 -57.59 -30.73 18.14
C SER A 229 -56.47 -31.50 17.41
N GLU A 230 -55.61 -32.23 18.15
CA GLU A 230 -54.91 -33.50 17.76
C GLU A 230 -53.84 -33.45 16.64
N SER A 231 -52.73 -34.21 16.59
CA SER A 231 -52.20 -35.35 17.35
C SER A 231 -50.71 -35.60 16.95
N ILE A 232 -49.94 -36.23 17.85
CA ILE A 232 -48.49 -36.62 17.81
C ILE A 232 -48.45 -38.17 17.56
N PRO A 233 -47.44 -38.85 16.94
CA PRO A 233 -46.18 -39.12 17.65
C PRO A 233 -44.83 -39.40 16.96
N GLN A 234 -43.83 -39.16 17.82
CA GLN A 234 -42.38 -39.45 17.87
C GLN A 234 -41.80 -40.69 17.17
N TYR A 235 -40.52 -40.59 16.77
CA TYR A 235 -39.51 -41.66 16.93
C TYR A 235 -38.05 -41.13 16.87
N ILE A 236 -37.21 -41.49 17.86
CA ILE A 236 -35.71 -41.38 17.96
C ILE A 236 -35.26 -42.65 18.71
N PRO A 237 -34.19 -43.41 18.32
CA PRO A 237 -32.77 -43.21 18.78
C PRO A 237 -31.70 -43.71 17.74
N GLU A 238 -30.37 -43.50 17.80
CA GLU A 238 -29.39 -42.96 18.75
C GLU A 238 -28.04 -42.65 18.02
N LYS A 239 -27.27 -41.68 18.57
CA LYS A 239 -25.79 -41.44 18.64
C LYS A 239 -24.76 -41.92 17.59
N THR A 240 -23.86 -40.98 17.21
CA THR A 240 -22.40 -41.07 17.50
C THR A 240 -21.64 -39.70 17.38
N THR A 241 -21.01 -39.29 18.49
CA THR A 241 -19.69 -38.63 18.70
C THR A 241 -19.25 -37.33 17.97
N THR A 242 -19.27 -36.21 18.74
CA THR A 242 -18.21 -35.18 19.06
C THR A 242 -17.37 -34.49 17.96
N PRO A 243 -16.67 -33.35 18.23
CA PRO A 243 -16.87 -32.22 19.17
C PRO A 243 -16.65 -30.83 18.51
N GLU A 244 -17.34 -29.74 18.92
CA GLU A 244 -16.67 -28.43 18.92
C GLU A 244 -17.23 -27.43 19.95
N LYS A 245 -16.27 -26.74 20.57
CA LYS A 245 -16.29 -25.84 21.72
C LYS A 245 -17.09 -24.57 21.48
N SER A 246 -18.06 -24.29 22.34
CA SER A 246 -18.57 -22.94 22.54
C SER A 246 -19.04 -22.71 23.97
N GLU A 247 -18.18 -22.94 24.96
CA GLU A 247 -18.29 -22.29 26.27
C GLU A 247 -16.91 -22.19 26.92
N LEU A 248 -16.31 -21.01 26.88
CA LEU A 248 -15.29 -20.54 27.83
C LEU A 248 -15.11 -19.02 27.67
N ILE A 249 -16.24 -18.30 27.64
CA ILE A 249 -16.30 -16.87 27.98
C ILE A 249 -17.23 -16.76 29.20
N GLN A 250 -16.77 -17.31 30.33
CA GLN A 250 -17.43 -17.06 31.62
C GLN A 250 -16.49 -17.19 32.83
N ARG A 251 -15.20 -16.87 32.63
CA ARG A 251 -14.26 -16.65 33.75
C ARG A 251 -13.28 -15.53 33.42
N ARG A 252 -13.72 -14.28 33.54
CA ARG A 252 -12.84 -13.12 33.89
C ARG A 252 -13.55 -11.83 34.31
N HIS A 253 -14.88 -11.80 34.41
CA HIS A 253 -15.61 -10.70 35.07
C HIS A 253 -16.14 -11.08 36.47
N SER A 254 -15.29 -11.74 37.26
CA SER A 254 -15.49 -11.87 38.70
C SER A 254 -14.17 -11.64 39.41
N LYS A 255 -13.57 -10.46 39.18
CA LYS A 255 -12.53 -9.89 40.04
C LYS A 255 -12.39 -8.38 39.76
N GLN A 256 -13.43 -7.61 40.05
CA GLN A 256 -13.31 -6.15 40.21
C GLN A 256 -14.56 -5.58 40.93
N GLU A 257 -14.97 -6.20 42.03
CA GLU A 257 -15.89 -5.59 43.01
C GLU A 257 -15.42 -6.10 44.37
N ASP A 258 -14.36 -5.47 44.87
CA ASP A 258 -13.97 -5.36 46.27
C ASP A 258 -12.67 -4.55 46.26
N ASP A 259 -12.82 -3.23 46.38
CA ASP A 259 -11.87 -2.28 46.98
C ASP A 259 -12.34 -0.86 46.63
N THR A 260 -13.42 -0.44 47.29
CA THR A 260 -13.74 0.98 47.48
C THR A 260 -14.17 1.15 48.93
N ASN A 261 -13.16 1.32 49.78
CA ASN A 261 -13.28 2.02 51.06
C ASN A 261 -11.98 2.80 51.29
#